data_AF-A0A2U3QZ05-F1
#
_entry.id   AF-A0A2U3QZ05-F1
#
_cell.length_a   1.000
_cell.length_b   1.000
_cell.length_c   1.000
_cell.angle_alpha   90.00
_cell.angle_beta   90.00
_cell.angle_gamma   90.00
#
_symmetry.space_group_name_H-M   'P 1'
#
loop_
_entity.id
_entity.type
_entity.pdbx_description
1 polymer ?
#
loop_
_entity_poly.entity_id
_entity_poly.type
_entity_poly.pdbx_seq_one_letter_code
_entity_poly.pdbx_strand_id
1 'polypeptide(L)'
;MSLAELLTIAIYFYLSPCKDCKNYYLYYLSYKYKGYFCLQSYSRIIQLWPRMLLPLAILMHYLKGEETAIYYIDSTKLAICHNTRPLSNRVFNRFSKIGKSSYGWFLGFKLHLVINNKGELMSVKITKGNKSDLSVA
;
A
#
# COMPACT_ATOMS: atom_id res chain seq x y z
N MET A 1 -7.55 17.77 -12.20
CA MET A 1 -7.41 16.32 -12.02
C MET A 1 -8.03 15.96 -10.69
N SER A 2 -9.04 15.09 -10.74
CA SER A 2 -9.84 14.64 -9.61
C SER A 2 -9.08 13.61 -8.74
N LEU A 3 -9.61 13.34 -7.55
CA LEU A 3 -9.10 12.26 -6.69
C LEU A 3 -9.27 10.88 -7.32
N ALA A 4 -10.36 10.68 -8.09
CA ALA A 4 -10.60 9.44 -8.80
C ALA A 4 -9.53 9.21 -9.87
N GLU A 5 -9.25 10.20 -10.73
CA GLU A 5 -8.19 10.10 -11.74
C GLU A 5 -6.82 9.81 -11.12
N LEU A 6 -6.48 10.49 -10.02
CA LEU A 6 -5.23 10.23 -9.27
C LEU A 6 -5.12 8.77 -8.82
N LEU A 7 -6.19 8.26 -8.21
CA LEU A 7 -6.23 6.88 -7.70
C LEU A 7 -6.17 5.87 -8.85
N THR A 8 -6.89 6.10 -9.95
CA THR A 8 -6.85 5.26 -11.15
C THR A 8 -5.43 5.21 -11.74
N ILE A 9 -4.77 6.36 -11.89
CA ILE A 9 -3.38 6.42 -12.37
C ILE A 9 -2.44 5.60 -11.46
N ALA A 10 -2.63 5.68 -10.15
CA ALA A 10 -1.80 4.93 -9.20
C ALA A 10 -2.05 3.41 -9.25
N ILE A 11 -3.30 2.98 -9.38
CA ILE A 11 -3.63 1.55 -9.55
C ILE A 11 -3.06 1.03 -10.86
N TYR A 12 -3.21 1.79 -11.95
CA TYR A 12 -2.74 1.39 -13.27
C TYR A 12 -1.22 1.29 -13.36
N PHE A 13 -0.47 1.99 -12.48
CA PHE A 13 0.98 1.80 -12.38
C PHE A 13 1.31 0.34 -12.04
N TYR A 14 0.63 -0.26 -11.07
CA TYR A 14 0.86 -1.65 -10.65
C TYR A 14 0.36 -2.69 -11.67
N LEU A 15 -0.54 -2.30 -12.57
CA LEU A 15 -0.97 -3.12 -13.71
C LEU A 15 -0.08 -2.93 -14.95
N SER A 16 0.78 -1.90 -14.94
CA SER A 16 1.67 -1.60 -16.05
C SER A 16 2.94 -2.46 -16.00
N PRO A 17 3.61 -2.68 -17.14
CA PRO A 17 4.91 -3.34 -17.16
C PRO A 17 6.06 -2.44 -16.66
N CYS A 18 5.78 -1.18 -16.30
CA CYS A 18 6.79 -0.22 -15.89
C CYS A 18 7.32 -0.54 -14.48
N LYS A 19 8.65 -0.53 -14.32
CA LYS A 19 9.31 -0.81 -13.04
C LYS A 19 9.36 0.39 -12.10
N ASP A 20 9.26 1.60 -12.65
CA ASP A 20 9.33 2.85 -11.89
C ASP A 20 8.23 3.83 -12.30
N CYS A 21 7.77 4.60 -11.32
CA CYS A 21 6.66 5.53 -11.46
C CYS A 21 6.98 6.68 -12.42
N LYS A 22 8.26 7.10 -12.51
CA LYS A 22 8.66 8.22 -13.36
C LYS A 22 8.51 7.85 -14.84
N ASN A 23 9.03 6.70 -15.25
CA ASN A 23 8.89 6.21 -16.62
C ASN A 23 7.44 5.85 -16.96
N TYR A 24 6.73 5.25 -16.00
CA TYR A 24 5.29 5.03 -16.13
C TYR A 24 4.53 6.32 -16.45
N TYR A 25 4.74 7.37 -15.64
CA TYR A 25 3.98 8.59 -15.76
C TYR A 25 4.37 9.41 -17.00
N LEU A 26 5.66 9.58 -17.25
CA LEU A 26 6.15 10.46 -18.32
C LEU A 26 5.99 9.85 -19.72
N TYR A 27 6.15 8.53 -19.86
CA TYR A 27 6.19 7.88 -21.17
C TYR A 27 5.03 6.92 -21.40
N TYR A 28 4.75 6.01 -20.46
CA TYR A 28 3.73 4.99 -20.67
C TYR A 28 2.32 5.56 -20.63
N LEU A 29 2.01 6.34 -19.59
CA LEU A 29 0.69 6.92 -19.37
C LEU A 29 0.35 7.96 -20.45
N SER A 30 1.30 8.84 -20.76
CA SER A 30 1.15 9.91 -21.76
C SER A 30 0.97 9.36 -23.18
N TYR A 31 1.57 8.23 -23.50
CA TYR A 31 1.46 7.56 -24.79
C TYR A 31 0.20 6.68 -24.88
N LYS A 32 0.05 5.71 -23.96
CA LYS A 32 -1.02 4.69 -24.02
C LYS A 32 -2.40 5.26 -23.68
N TYR A 33 -2.47 6.19 -22.74
CA TYR A 33 -3.72 6.77 -22.25
C TYR A 33 -3.84 8.25 -22.61
N LYS A 34 -3.26 8.64 -23.76
CA LYS A 34 -3.35 10.00 -24.27
C LYS A 34 -4.81 10.41 -24.44
N GLY A 35 -5.19 11.56 -23.86
CA GLY A 35 -6.54 12.11 -23.95
C GLY A 35 -7.53 11.58 -22.90
N TYR A 36 -7.22 10.50 -22.18
CA TYR A 36 -8.08 9.99 -21.09
C TYR A 36 -7.92 10.80 -19.79
N PHE A 37 -6.73 11.38 -19.57
CA PHE A 37 -6.40 12.10 -18.36
C PHE A 37 -5.85 13.49 -18.69
N CYS A 38 -6.26 14.50 -17.91
CA CYS A 38 -5.61 15.80 -17.91
C CYS A 38 -4.36 15.77 -17.03
N LEU A 39 -3.27 15.21 -17.56
CA LEU A 39 -2.02 14.99 -16.84
C LEU A 39 -1.40 16.30 -16.36
N GLN A 40 -1.09 16.35 -15.06
CA GLN A 40 -0.32 17.43 -14.45
C GLN A 40 1.18 17.14 -14.54
N SER A 41 2.04 18.06 -14.11
CA SER A 41 3.48 17.79 -14.04
C SER A 41 3.78 16.63 -13.09
N TYR A 42 4.81 15.83 -13.40
CA TYR A 42 5.20 14.69 -12.56
C TYR A 42 5.46 15.10 -11.10
N SER A 43 6.13 16.24 -10.87
CA SER A 43 6.37 16.77 -9.52
C SER A 43 5.06 17.01 -8.77
N ARG A 44 4.05 17.55 -9.45
CA ARG A 44 2.73 17.78 -8.86
C ARG A 44 2.02 16.48 -8.48
N ILE A 45 2.16 15.42 -9.28
CA ILE A 45 1.62 14.10 -8.96
C ILE A 45 2.21 13.53 -7.68
N ILE A 46 3.54 13.59 -7.53
CA ILE A 46 4.23 13.08 -6.34
C ILE A 46 3.78 13.85 -5.08
N GLN A 47 3.53 15.16 -5.19
CA GLN A 47 2.99 15.95 -4.08
C GLN A 47 1.53 15.59 -3.73
N LEU A 48 0.73 15.15 -4.71
CA LEU A 48 -0.67 14.79 -4.52
C LEU A 48 -0.85 13.35 -4.03
N TRP A 49 0.15 12.49 -4.23
CA TRP A 49 0.10 11.06 -3.88
C TRP A 49 -0.36 10.74 -2.45
N PRO A 50 0.10 11.46 -1.41
CA PRO A 50 -0.38 11.21 -0.04
C PRO A 50 -1.89 11.38 0.15
N ARG A 51 -2.56 12.19 -0.68
CA ARG A 51 -4.01 12.43 -0.60
C ARG A 51 -4.85 11.21 -0.99
N MET A 52 -4.24 10.24 -1.68
CA MET A 52 -4.95 9.05 -2.16
C MET A 52 -5.09 7.98 -1.08
N LEU A 53 -4.41 8.08 0.06
CA LEU A 53 -4.44 7.06 1.10
C LEU A 53 -5.86 6.83 1.64
N LEU A 54 -6.59 7.91 1.90
CA LEU A 54 -7.97 7.83 2.38
C LEU A 54 -8.93 7.27 1.31
N PRO A 55 -8.95 7.79 0.06
CA PRO A 55 -9.71 7.18 -1.03
C PRO A 55 -9.42 5.69 -1.24
N LEU A 56 -8.15 5.29 -1.16
CA LEU A 56 -7.76 3.89 -1.28
C LEU A 56 -8.32 3.06 -0.13
N ALA A 57 -8.22 3.53 1.12
CA ALA A 57 -8.78 2.82 2.27
C ALA A 57 -10.30 2.64 2.15
N ILE A 58 -11.01 3.68 1.70
CA ILE A 58 -12.46 3.64 1.44
C ILE A 58 -12.78 2.65 0.32
N LEU A 59 -12.05 2.71 -0.81
CA LEU A 59 -12.24 1.79 -1.93
C LEU A 59 -12.04 0.34 -1.49
N MET A 60 -11.00 0.05 -0.72
CA MET A 60 -10.74 -1.30 -0.20
C MET A 60 -11.85 -1.79 0.74
N HIS A 61 -12.52 -0.89 1.45
CA HIS A 61 -13.69 -1.24 2.26
C HIS A 61 -14.92 -1.56 1.40
N TYR A 62 -15.13 -0.85 0.29
CA TYR A 62 -16.22 -1.13 -0.65
C TYR A 62 -15.97 -2.38 -1.52
N LEU A 63 -14.70 -2.70 -1.80
CA LEU A 63 -14.30 -3.92 -2.52
C LEU A 63 -14.22 -5.16 -1.62
N LYS A 64 -14.79 -5.08 -0.41
CA LYS A 64 -14.89 -6.21 0.51
C LYS A 64 -15.71 -7.33 -0.13
N GLY A 65 -15.21 -8.56 -0.05
CA GLY A 65 -15.89 -9.76 -0.50
C GLY A 65 -17.11 -10.14 0.34
N GLU A 66 -17.70 -11.28 0.01
CA GLU A 66 -18.84 -11.82 0.75
C GLU A 66 -18.43 -12.28 2.14
N GLU A 67 -19.28 -12.01 3.13
CA GLU A 67 -19.10 -12.54 4.48
C GLU A 67 -19.37 -14.04 4.49
N THR A 68 -18.38 -14.80 4.95
CA THR A 68 -18.44 -16.25 5.07
C THR A 68 -18.15 -16.65 6.52
N ALA A 69 -18.17 -17.95 6.83
CA ALA A 69 -17.85 -18.45 8.17
C ALA A 69 -16.34 -18.68 8.39
N ILE A 70 -15.54 -18.73 7.32
CA ILE A 70 -14.13 -19.14 7.38
C ILE A 70 -13.26 -18.04 6.79
N TYR A 71 -12.29 -17.59 7.59
CA TYR A 71 -11.36 -16.53 7.24
C TYR A 71 -9.92 -16.96 7.47
N TYR A 72 -9.02 -16.48 6.61
CA TYR A 72 -7.59 -16.65 6.74
C TYR A 72 -6.96 -15.28 6.97
N ILE A 73 -6.06 -15.20 7.95
CA ILE A 73 -5.29 -14.01 8.26
C ILE A 73 -3.80 -14.29 8.05
N ASP A 74 -3.12 -13.40 7.36
CA ASP A 74 -1.67 -13.40 7.25
C ASP A 74 -1.13 -11.97 7.33
N SER A 75 0.13 -11.84 7.77
CA SER A 75 0.79 -10.54 7.88
C SER A 75 2.12 -10.49 7.14
N THR A 76 2.27 -9.48 6.28
CA THR A 76 3.53 -9.19 5.59
C THR A 76 4.30 -8.09 6.34
N LYS A 77 5.61 -8.31 6.56
CA LYS A 77 6.47 -7.29 7.16
C LYS A 77 6.70 -6.12 6.19
N LEU A 78 6.57 -4.90 6.69
CA LEU A 78 6.91 -3.67 6.00
C LEU A 78 8.14 -3.05 6.69
N ALA A 79 9.33 -3.49 6.27
CA ALA A 79 10.59 -2.97 6.79
C ALA A 79 10.85 -1.56 6.26
N ILE A 80 11.11 -0.60 7.15
CA ILE A 80 11.30 0.81 6.79
C ILE A 80 12.78 1.21 6.65
N CYS A 81 13.69 0.36 7.12
CA CYS A 81 15.13 0.56 7.00
C CYS A 81 15.86 -0.78 7.07
N HIS A 82 17.15 -0.76 6.74
CA HIS A 82 18.01 -1.91 6.94
C HIS A 82 18.20 -2.19 8.44
N ASN A 83 18.30 -3.47 8.80
CA ASN A 83 18.41 -3.92 10.20
C ASN A 83 19.67 -3.42 10.93
N THR A 84 20.70 -3.00 10.19
CA THR A 84 21.94 -2.44 10.74
C THR A 84 21.82 -0.95 11.08
N ARG A 85 20.75 -0.26 10.66
CA ARG A 85 20.57 1.19 10.86
C ARG A 85 19.21 1.58 11.48
N PRO A 86 18.66 0.85 12.47
CA PRO A 86 17.35 1.16 13.03
C PRO A 86 17.31 2.53 13.70
N LEU A 87 18.40 2.92 14.37
CA LEU A 87 18.52 4.20 15.09
C LEU A 87 18.61 5.42 14.16
N SER A 88 18.98 5.22 12.89
CA SER A 88 19.08 6.30 11.91
C SER A 88 17.71 6.72 11.35
N ASN A 89 16.66 5.91 11.54
CA ASN A 89 15.32 6.24 11.05
C ASN A 89 14.65 7.30 11.93
N ARG A 90 14.70 8.56 11.49
CA ARG A 90 14.05 9.68 12.21
C ARG A 90 12.57 9.84 11.87
N VAL A 91 12.17 9.52 10.63
CA VAL A 91 10.82 9.75 10.10
C VAL A 91 9.75 8.94 10.84
N PHE A 92 10.03 7.65 11.08
CA PHE A 92 9.06 6.73 11.67
C PHE A 92 9.42 6.30 13.10
N ASN A 93 10.37 6.98 13.75
CA ASN A 93 10.83 6.62 15.11
C ASN A 93 9.67 6.50 16.12
N ARG A 94 8.68 7.40 16.03
CA ARG A 94 7.51 7.41 16.92
C ARG A 94 6.39 6.44 16.51
N PHE A 95 6.38 6.02 15.25
CA PHE A 95 5.27 5.27 14.65
C PHE A 95 5.58 3.78 14.52
N SER A 96 6.83 3.41 14.25
CA SER A 96 7.26 2.04 14.03
C SER A 96 7.74 1.35 15.33
N LYS A 97 7.78 0.01 15.31
CA LYS A 97 8.36 -0.81 16.37
C LYS A 97 9.14 -1.97 15.77
N ILE A 98 10.08 -2.51 16.55
CA ILE A 98 10.85 -3.68 16.17
C ILE A 98 9.94 -4.91 16.24
N GLY A 99 9.72 -5.56 15.11
CA GLY A 99 8.99 -6.81 14.97
C GLY A 99 9.91 -7.99 14.68
N LYS A 100 9.39 -9.21 14.85
CA LYS A 100 10.07 -10.46 14.46
C LYS A 100 9.24 -11.16 13.38
N SER A 101 9.90 -11.60 12.32
CA SER A 101 9.38 -12.46 11.27
C SER A 101 10.11 -13.80 11.27
N SER A 102 9.65 -14.77 10.48
CA SER A 102 10.37 -16.02 10.21
C SER A 102 11.80 -15.78 9.71
N TYR A 103 12.00 -14.71 8.94
CA TYR A 103 13.29 -14.28 8.41
C TYR A 103 14.10 -13.36 9.36
N GLY A 104 13.69 -13.25 10.63
CA GLY A 104 14.39 -12.46 11.65
C GLY A 104 13.72 -11.14 12.00
N TRP A 105 14.44 -10.32 12.76
CA TRP A 105 13.99 -9.03 13.29
C TRP A 105 13.89 -7.96 12.19
N PHE A 106 13.03 -6.96 12.37
CA PHE A 106 12.94 -5.79 11.48
C PHE A 106 12.38 -4.59 12.24
N LEU A 107 12.80 -3.37 11.88
CA LEU A 107 12.12 -2.15 12.30
C LEU A 107 11.06 -1.80 11.25
N GLY A 108 9.80 -1.61 11.67
CA GLY A 108 8.76 -1.14 10.76
C GLY A 108 7.34 -1.47 11.21
N PHE A 109 6.55 -1.88 10.22
CA PHE A 109 5.12 -2.14 10.33
C PHE A 109 4.79 -3.57 9.86
N LYS A 110 3.57 -4.01 10.13
CA LYS A 110 2.97 -5.20 9.52
C LYS A 110 1.74 -4.79 8.73
N LEU A 111 1.59 -5.35 7.55
CA LEU A 111 0.37 -5.31 6.75
C LEU A 111 -0.38 -6.62 6.99
N HIS A 112 -1.52 -6.54 7.66
CA HIS A 112 -2.41 -7.68 7.89
C HIS A 112 -3.46 -7.70 6.78
N LEU A 113 -3.63 -8.87 6.18
CA LEU A 113 -4.66 -9.14 5.18
C LEU A 113 -5.56 -10.25 5.72
N VAL A 114 -6.86 -10.01 5.65
CA VAL A 114 -7.88 -11.03 5.93
C VAL A 114 -8.58 -11.37 4.63
N ILE A 115 -8.63 -12.64 4.29
CA ILE A 115 -9.36 -13.16 3.12
C ILE A 115 -10.39 -14.19 3.56
N ASN A 116 -11.48 -14.32 2.81
CA ASN A 116 -12.43 -15.41 3.02
C ASN A 116 -11.97 -16.71 2.32
N ASN A 117 -12.73 -17.79 2.48
CA ASN A 117 -12.45 -19.06 1.83
C ASN A 117 -12.64 -19.08 0.29
N LYS A 118 -13.17 -18.00 -0.29
CA LYS A 118 -13.23 -17.78 -1.75
C LYS A 118 -12.01 -17.01 -2.28
N GLY A 119 -11.10 -16.58 -1.40
CA GLY A 119 -9.95 -15.76 -1.76
C GLY A 119 -10.27 -14.28 -1.94
N GLU A 120 -11.46 -13.83 -1.52
CA GLU A 120 -11.87 -12.44 -1.59
C GLU A 120 -11.31 -11.66 -0.39
N LEU A 121 -10.95 -10.40 -0.64
CA LEU A 121 -10.39 -9.54 0.39
C LEU A 121 -11.48 -9.09 1.35
N MET A 122 -11.27 -9.32 2.65
CA MET A 122 -12.24 -8.98 3.70
C MET A 122 -11.82 -7.75 4.50
N SER A 123 -10.53 -7.62 4.80
CA SER A 123 -10.01 -6.41 5.45
C SER A 123 -8.50 -6.27 5.26
N VAL A 124 -8.03 -5.04 5.43
CA VAL A 124 -6.61 -4.67 5.42
C VAL A 124 -6.32 -3.79 6.62
N LYS A 125 -5.25 -4.08 7.36
CA LYS A 125 -4.83 -3.24 8.50
C LYS A 125 -3.32 -3.10 8.54
N ILE A 126 -2.84 -1.88 8.79
CA ILE A 126 -1.43 -1.62 9.06
C ILE A 126 -1.25 -1.45 10.56
N THR A 127 -0.31 -2.19 11.14
CA THR A 127 0.05 -2.07 12.56
C THR A 127 1.54 -1.89 12.75
N LYS A 128 1.95 -1.54 13.96
CA LYS A 128 3.38 -1.57 14.36
C LYS A 128 3.95 -2.99 14.20
N GLY A 129 5.24 -3.09 13.91
CA GLY A 129 5.89 -4.37 13.59
C GLY A 129 5.80 -5.46 14.67
N ASN A 130 5.62 -5.07 15.93
CA ASN A 130 5.54 -5.98 17.08
C ASN A 130 4.12 -6.47 17.43
N LYS A 131 3.11 -6.12 16.62
CA LYS A 131 1.74 -6.58 16.86
C LYS A 131 1.54 -8.00 16.35
N SER A 132 0.84 -8.80 17.15
CA SER A 132 0.43 -10.16 16.80
C SER A 132 -0.81 -10.12 15.91
N ASP A 133 -0.91 -11.08 14.99
CA ASP A 133 -1.99 -11.16 14.02
C ASP A 133 -3.31 -11.51 14.74
N LEU A 134 -3.22 -12.31 15.82
CA LEU A 134 -4.33 -12.60 16.75
C LEU A 134 -4.91 -11.36 17.44
N SER A 135 -4.10 -10.30 17.61
CA SER A 135 -4.57 -9.04 18.23
C SER A 135 -5.21 -8.08 17.23
N VAL A 136 -5.26 -8.49 15.95
CA VAL A 136 -5.70 -7.68 14.82
C VAL A 136 -6.97 -8.24 14.18
N ALA A 137 -7.18 -9.56 14.28
CA ALA A 137 -8.42 -10.24 13.96
C ALA A 137 -9.62 -9.67 14.72
#